data_AF-A0A0D2W0L0-F1
#
_entry.id   AF-A0A0D2W0L0-F1
#
_cell.length_a   1.000
_cell.length_b   1.000
_cell.length_c   1.000
_cell.angle_alpha   90.00
_cell.angle_beta   90.00
_cell.angle_gamma   90.00
#
_symmetry.space_group_name_H-M   'P 1'
#
loop_
_entity.id
_entity.type
_entity.pdbx_description
1 polymer ?
#
loop_
_entity_poly.entity_id
_entity_poly.type
_entity_poly.pdbx_seq_one_letter_code
_entity_poly.pdbx_strand_id
1 'polypeptide(L)'
;MSDVLGFLKVIVQRGINLAIRDAITSDPYVVIHIGQQKLKTHVIKRNCNPVWNEVLIFSIKDPNVSINLAVYDKDTFTLDDQMGMAEIDLKPYIAALKMAKGLHNLPNNCALKRIQPNQNNCLANESSIIWENGKITQDMRIKLKNVECGELLIQLDWNETPNCKGLESEGTYARFNHIYIYICVQHIPDHGLGHPARPEGSPEI
;
A
#
# COMPACT_ATOMS: atom_id res chain seq x y z
N MET A 1 18.23 22.69 -4.03
CA MET A 1 17.49 21.43 -4.25
C MET A 1 16.93 20.99 -2.90
N SER A 2 15.69 20.52 -2.85
CA SER A 2 15.14 20.00 -1.59
C SER A 2 15.71 18.62 -1.29
N ASP A 3 15.98 18.30 -0.03
CA ASP A 3 16.41 16.96 0.41
C ASP A 3 15.28 15.92 0.38
N VAL A 4 14.13 16.26 -0.21
CA VAL A 4 12.96 15.40 -0.32
C VAL A 4 13.17 14.43 -1.49
N LEU A 5 13.13 13.14 -1.20
CA LEU A 5 13.21 12.06 -2.18
C LEU A 5 11.93 11.95 -2.99
N GLY A 6 10.78 12.16 -2.37
CA GLY A 6 9.47 12.17 -3.00
C GLY A 6 8.34 12.27 -1.98
N PHE A 7 7.11 12.09 -2.46
CA PHE A 7 5.89 12.18 -1.68
C PHE A 7 5.21 10.81 -1.62
N LEU A 8 5.07 10.29 -0.40
CA LEU A 8 4.29 9.08 -0.14
C LEU A 8 2.85 9.48 0.17
N LYS A 9 1.91 9.03 -0.67
CA LYS A 9 0.49 9.09 -0.41
C LYS A 9 0.09 7.81 0.32
N VAL A 10 -0.44 7.95 1.52
CA VAL A 10 -1.06 6.88 2.28
C VAL A 10 -2.57 7.10 2.20
N ILE A 11 -3.24 6.25 1.43
CA ILE A 11 -4.69 6.28 1.27
C ILE A 11 -5.30 5.38 2.33
N VAL A 12 -5.96 5.98 3.33
CA VAL A 12 -6.67 5.26 4.39
C VAL A 12 -8.10 5.01 3.91
N GLN A 13 -8.39 3.78 3.46
CA GLN A 13 -9.67 3.45 2.83
C GLN A 13 -10.75 3.22 3.89
N ARG A 14 -10.58 2.18 4.72
CA ARG A 14 -11.58 1.80 5.74
C ARG A 14 -11.00 1.01 6.90
N GLY A 15 -11.71 1.03 8.02
CA GLY A 15 -11.54 0.12 9.14
C GLY A 15 -12.53 -1.05 9.03
N ILE A 16 -12.11 -2.21 9.53
CA ILE A 16 -12.92 -3.44 9.55
C ILE A 16 -12.93 -3.97 10.98
N ASN A 17 -14.13 -4.12 11.55
CA ASN A 17 -14.36 -4.67 12.88
C ASN A 17 -13.43 -4.07 13.95
N LEU A 18 -13.36 -2.73 13.98
CA LEU A 18 -12.56 -2.01 14.97
C LEU A 18 -13.13 -2.24 16.37
N ALA A 19 -12.27 -2.06 17.37
CA ALA A 19 -12.64 -2.14 18.78
C ALA A 19 -13.79 -1.18 19.14
N ILE A 20 -14.55 -1.55 20.17
CA ILE A 20 -15.57 -0.69 20.78
C ILE A 20 -14.93 0.01 21.98
N ARG A 21 -15.02 1.34 22.06
CA ARG A 21 -14.51 2.14 23.18
C ARG A 21 -15.58 3.01 23.83
N ASP A 22 -16.69 3.29 23.13
CA ASP A 22 -17.94 3.75 23.74
C ASP A 22 -18.84 2.59 24.20
N ALA A 23 -20.05 2.91 24.69
CA ALA A 23 -21.04 1.94 25.16
C ALA A 23 -21.42 0.84 24.15
N ILE A 24 -21.46 1.16 22.85
CA ILE A 24 -21.89 0.22 21.80
C ILE A 24 -21.09 0.35 20.49
N THR A 25 -20.25 1.37 20.36
CA THR A 25 -19.59 1.76 19.11
C THR A 25 -18.33 2.56 19.41
N SER A 26 -17.74 3.20 18.41
CA SER A 26 -16.64 4.16 18.55
C SER A 26 -16.78 5.25 17.48
N ASP A 27 -16.10 6.38 17.68
CA ASP A 27 -15.88 7.49 16.76
C ASP A 27 -14.43 7.46 16.20
N PRO A 28 -14.05 6.46 15.37
CA PRO A 28 -12.65 6.24 15.05
C PRO A 28 -12.05 7.27 14.08
N TYR A 29 -10.76 7.54 14.30
CA TYR A 29 -9.86 8.20 13.34
C TYR A 29 -8.47 7.57 13.36
N VAL A 30 -7.72 7.72 12.27
CA VAL A 30 -6.37 7.16 12.14
C VAL A 30 -5.34 8.28 12.23
N VAL A 31 -4.29 8.05 13.00
CA VAL A 31 -3.10 8.90 13.09
C VAL A 31 -1.92 8.15 12.49
N ILE A 32 -1.20 8.81 11.58
CA ILE A 32 -0.02 8.24 10.92
C ILE A 32 1.20 9.13 11.21
N HIS A 33 2.27 8.50 11.68
CA HIS A 33 3.58 9.09 11.89
C HIS A 33 4.60 8.49 10.92
N ILE A 34 5.29 9.35 10.17
CA ILE A 34 6.42 8.97 9.32
C ILE A 34 7.56 9.98 9.57
N GLY A 35 8.63 9.50 10.20
CA GLY A 35 9.68 10.38 10.73
C GLY A 35 9.09 11.40 11.71
N GLN A 36 9.28 12.69 11.44
CA GLN A 36 8.77 13.79 12.27
C GLN A 36 7.37 14.28 11.87
N GLN A 37 6.79 13.73 10.79
CA GLN A 37 5.48 14.16 10.29
C GLN A 37 4.37 13.36 10.95
N LYS A 38 3.32 14.06 11.39
CA LYS A 38 2.10 13.49 11.95
C LYS A 38 0.90 14.04 11.18
N LEU A 39 0.14 13.17 10.54
CA LEU A 39 -1.15 13.50 9.92
C LEU A 39 -2.24 12.60 10.48
N LYS A 40 -3.50 13.02 10.38
CA LYS A 40 -4.65 12.25 10.85
C LYS A 40 -5.82 12.36 9.88
N THR A 41 -6.65 11.34 9.85
CA THR A 41 -7.93 11.38 9.13
C THR A 41 -8.97 12.21 9.88
N HIS A 42 -10.08 12.50 9.21
CA HIS A 42 -11.30 12.90 9.90
C HIS A 42 -11.85 11.77 10.78
N VAL A 43 -12.72 12.16 11.72
CA VAL A 43 -13.44 11.27 12.63
C VAL A 43 -14.72 10.80 11.96
N ILE A 44 -14.98 9.51 12.00
CA ILE A 44 -16.28 8.94 11.58
C ILE A 44 -17.03 8.52 12.83
N LYS A 45 -18.19 9.13 13.07
CA LYS A 45 -18.94 8.90 14.31
C LYS A 45 -19.69 7.57 14.30
N ARG A 46 -19.70 6.92 15.46
CA ARG A 46 -20.53 5.78 15.83
C ARG A 46 -20.45 4.63 14.84
N ASN A 47 -19.25 4.32 14.38
CA ASN A 47 -19.04 3.26 13.39
C ASN A 47 -17.70 2.54 13.56
N CYS A 48 -17.73 1.26 13.97
CA CYS A 48 -16.55 0.40 14.04
C CYS A 48 -16.13 -0.21 12.68
N ASN A 49 -16.82 0.13 11.59
CA ASN A 49 -16.45 -0.19 10.21
C ASN A 49 -16.41 1.11 9.36
N PRO A 50 -15.60 2.10 9.77
CA PRO A 50 -15.56 3.41 9.15
C PRO A 50 -14.97 3.34 7.72
N VAL A 51 -15.48 4.14 6.80
CA VAL A 51 -14.93 4.30 5.44
C VAL A 51 -14.45 5.73 5.29
N TRP A 52 -13.14 5.95 5.45
CA TRP A 52 -12.54 7.29 5.39
C TRP A 52 -12.23 7.73 3.95
N ASN A 53 -11.68 6.83 3.13
CA ASN A 53 -11.18 7.13 1.78
C ASN A 53 -10.34 8.43 1.72
N GLU A 54 -9.48 8.62 2.71
CA GLU A 54 -8.72 9.86 2.88
C GLU A 54 -7.26 9.68 2.47
N VAL A 55 -6.71 10.67 1.78
CA VAL A 55 -5.32 10.66 1.31
C VAL A 55 -4.45 11.53 2.21
N LEU A 56 -3.52 10.91 2.91
CA LEU A 56 -2.51 11.60 3.73
C LEU A 56 -1.17 11.60 2.99
N ILE A 57 -0.59 12.79 2.76
CA ILE A 57 0.62 12.95 1.94
C ILE A 57 1.82 13.32 2.80
N PHE A 58 2.87 12.52 2.73
CA PHE A 58 4.09 12.67 3.52
C PHE A 58 5.30 12.95 2.63
N SER A 59 6.14 13.90 3.03
CA SER A 59 7.42 14.17 2.36
C SER A 59 8.48 13.21 2.88
N ILE A 60 9.03 12.35 2.03
CA ILE A 60 10.03 11.36 2.44
C ILE A 60 11.43 11.91 2.16
N LYS A 61 12.25 12.01 3.22
CA LYS A 61 13.66 12.45 3.14
C LYS A 61 14.65 11.32 3.40
N ASP A 62 14.25 10.32 4.19
CA ASP A 62 15.01 9.11 4.49
C ASP A 62 14.19 7.89 4.06
N PRO A 63 14.71 7.00 3.20
CA PRO A 63 13.98 5.81 2.74
C PRO A 63 13.86 4.71 3.80
N ASN A 64 14.56 4.83 4.94
CA ASN A 64 14.56 3.83 6.01
C ASN A 64 13.49 4.04 7.07
N VAL A 65 12.70 5.11 6.96
CA VAL A 65 11.59 5.39 7.88
C VAL A 65 10.50 4.33 7.78
N SER A 66 9.87 4.01 8.91
CA SER A 66 8.66 3.19 8.96
C SER A 66 7.40 4.04 8.99
N ILE A 67 6.27 3.44 8.61
CA ILE A 67 4.95 4.02 8.77
C ILE A 67 4.37 3.49 10.08
N ASN A 68 4.21 4.37 11.06
CA ASN A 68 3.59 4.04 12.33
C ASN A 68 2.16 4.56 12.33
N LEU A 69 1.20 3.66 12.45
CA LEU A 69 -0.22 4.02 12.47
C LEU A 69 -0.85 3.62 13.80
N ALA A 70 -1.79 4.44 14.26
CA ALA A 70 -2.61 4.15 15.42
C ALA A 70 -4.04 4.62 15.15
N VAL A 71 -5.01 3.82 15.59
CA VAL A 71 -6.43 4.16 15.55
C VAL A 71 -6.81 4.67 16.93
N TYR A 72 -7.64 5.71 16.97
CA TYR A 72 -8.13 6.31 18.21
C TYR A 72 -9.63 6.49 18.12
N ASP A 73 -10.29 6.38 19.27
CA ASP A 73 -11.67 6.80 19.48
C ASP A 73 -11.70 8.27 19.87
N LYS A 74 -12.55 9.07 19.22
CA LYS A 74 -12.66 10.50 19.54
C LYS A 74 -13.64 10.70 20.68
N ASP A 75 -13.11 11.08 21.83
CA ASP A 75 -13.92 11.50 22.96
C ASP A 75 -14.06 13.02 23.04
N THR A 76 -15.23 13.47 23.49
CA THR A 76 -15.52 14.91 23.65
C THR A 76 -15.07 15.45 25.01
N PHE A 77 -15.12 14.62 26.06
CA PHE A 77 -14.91 15.05 27.45
C PHE A 77 -13.73 14.34 28.15
N THR A 78 -13.15 13.35 27.51
CA THR A 78 -12.03 12.52 28.00
C THR A 78 -10.87 12.53 27.01
N LEU A 79 -9.76 11.90 27.39
CA LEU A 79 -8.68 11.62 26.46
C LEU A 79 -9.13 10.54 25.47
N ASP A 80 -8.74 10.71 24.21
CA ASP A 80 -9.06 9.77 23.13
C ASP A 80 -8.47 8.38 23.41
N ASP A 81 -9.31 7.35 23.40
CA ASP A 81 -8.91 5.97 23.67
C ASP A 81 -8.19 5.34 22.48
N GLN A 82 -7.08 4.65 22.73
CA GLN A 82 -6.37 3.97 21.66
C GLN A 82 -7.08 2.66 21.27
N MET A 83 -7.28 2.49 19.96
CA MET A 83 -7.98 1.36 19.33
C MET A 83 -7.03 0.46 18.53
N GLY A 84 -5.78 0.40 18.97
CA GLY A 84 -4.73 -0.42 18.36
C GLY A 84 -3.78 0.35 17.45
N MET A 85 -2.67 -0.31 17.12
CA MET A 85 -1.58 0.27 16.34
C MET A 85 -0.94 -0.75 15.39
N ALA A 86 -0.23 -0.27 14.40
CA ALA A 86 0.60 -1.10 13.54
C ALA A 86 1.81 -0.33 13.03
N GLU A 87 2.85 -1.08 12.69
CA GLU A 87 4.04 -0.57 12.01
C GLU A 87 4.19 -1.27 10.66
N ILE A 88 4.52 -0.50 9.63
CA ILE A 88 4.74 -0.98 8.27
C ILE A 88 6.14 -0.57 7.83
N ASP A 89 6.92 -1.56 7.38
CA ASP A 89 8.22 -1.32 6.76
C ASP A 89 8.05 -0.77 5.34
N LEU A 90 8.62 0.41 5.10
CA LEU A 90 8.57 1.08 3.80
C LEU A 90 9.65 0.55 2.83
N LYS A 91 10.68 -0.17 3.33
CA LYS A 91 11.82 -0.63 2.52
C LYS A 91 11.42 -1.50 1.32
N PRO A 92 10.49 -2.48 1.42
CA PRO A 92 10.09 -3.28 0.26
C PRO A 92 9.49 -2.43 -0.86
N TYR A 93 8.70 -1.42 -0.49
CA TYR A 93 8.08 -0.50 -1.44
C TYR A 93 9.11 0.41 -2.11
N ILE A 94 10.06 0.96 -1.34
CA ILE A 94 11.15 1.79 -1.88
C ILE A 94 12.06 0.97 -2.79
N ALA A 95 12.36 -0.29 -2.45
CA ALA A 95 13.15 -1.18 -3.30
C ALA A 95 12.47 -1.42 -4.65
N ALA A 96 11.15 -1.63 -4.66
CA ALA A 96 10.37 -1.76 -5.89
C ALA A 96 10.38 -0.47 -6.72
N LEU A 97 10.24 0.70 -6.07
CA LEU A 97 10.34 2.01 -6.75
C LEU A 97 11.72 2.19 -7.41
N LYS A 98 12.81 1.90 -6.70
CA LYS A 98 14.17 1.97 -7.24
C LYS A 98 14.40 0.99 -8.39
N MET A 99 13.87 -0.23 -8.29
CA MET A 99 13.98 -1.24 -9.33
C MET A 99 13.25 -0.81 -10.62
N ALA A 100 12.10 -0.16 -10.48
CA ALA A 100 11.32 0.30 -11.62
C ALA A 100 11.84 1.60 -12.25
N LYS A 101 12.76 2.32 -11.59
CA LYS A 101 13.43 3.48 -12.20
C LYS A 101 14.26 3.02 -13.40
N GLY A 102 13.82 3.39 -14.59
CA GLY A 102 14.41 3.00 -15.87
C GLY A 102 13.67 1.87 -16.59
N LEU A 103 12.60 1.33 -16.01
CA LEU A 103 11.69 0.42 -16.68
C LEU A 103 10.53 1.23 -17.27
N HIS A 104 10.44 1.29 -18.59
CA HIS A 104 9.42 2.08 -19.29
C HIS A 104 8.32 1.22 -19.94
N ASN A 105 8.42 -0.11 -19.90
CA ASN A 105 7.56 -1.03 -20.66
C ASN A 105 7.12 -2.28 -19.86
N LEU A 106 6.87 -2.14 -18.56
CA LEU A 106 6.30 -3.24 -17.80
C LEU A 106 4.82 -3.46 -18.17
N PRO A 107 4.37 -4.72 -18.32
CA PRO A 107 2.95 -5.01 -18.48
C PRO A 107 2.13 -4.42 -17.33
N ASN A 108 0.89 -4.03 -17.63
CA ASN A 108 -0.04 -3.64 -16.59
C ASN A 108 -0.33 -4.81 -15.65
N ASN A 109 -0.56 -4.49 -14.37
CA ASN A 109 -0.77 -5.45 -13.31
C ASN A 109 0.45 -6.36 -13.04
N CYS A 110 1.66 -5.87 -13.34
CA CYS A 110 2.90 -6.59 -13.04
C CYS A 110 3.20 -6.52 -11.55
N ALA A 111 3.20 -7.66 -10.86
CA ALA A 111 3.58 -7.73 -9.45
C ALA A 111 5.11 -7.65 -9.31
N LEU A 112 5.60 -6.49 -8.85
CA LEU A 112 7.02 -6.25 -8.58
C LEU A 112 7.49 -7.01 -7.33
N LYS A 113 6.61 -7.18 -6.35
CA LYS A 113 6.87 -7.91 -5.12
C LYS A 113 5.58 -8.39 -4.49
N ARG A 114 5.61 -9.59 -3.88
CA ARG A 114 4.57 -10.10 -2.99
C ARG A 114 5.12 -10.27 -1.59
N ILE A 115 4.37 -9.85 -0.59
CA ILE A 115 4.76 -9.88 0.83
C ILE A 115 3.70 -10.66 1.59
N GLN A 116 4.11 -11.78 2.19
CA GLN A 116 3.22 -12.62 3.00
C GLN A 116 3.13 -12.12 4.44
N PRO A 117 1.99 -12.33 5.11
CA PRO A 117 1.89 -12.23 6.56
C PRO A 117 2.96 -13.05 7.26
N ASN A 118 3.58 -12.48 8.29
CA ASN A 118 4.54 -13.20 9.13
C ASN A 118 4.52 -12.63 10.56
N GLN A 119 5.30 -13.22 11.46
CA GLN A 119 5.33 -12.85 12.88
C GLN A 119 5.88 -11.42 13.11
N ASN A 120 6.63 -10.88 12.16
CA ASN A 120 7.33 -9.59 12.30
C ASN A 120 6.58 -8.42 11.63
N ASN A 121 5.59 -8.68 10.79
CA ASN A 121 4.79 -7.64 10.15
C ASN A 121 3.36 -7.55 10.73
N CYS A 122 2.58 -6.63 10.19
CA CYS A 122 1.19 -6.40 10.59
C CYS A 122 0.21 -6.77 9.47
N LEU A 123 0.63 -7.54 8.46
CA LEU A 123 -0.25 -7.90 7.34
C LEU A 123 -1.25 -8.98 7.77
N ALA A 124 -2.52 -8.79 7.43
CA ALA A 124 -3.58 -9.78 7.63
C ALA A 124 -3.67 -10.77 6.46
N ASN A 125 -3.23 -10.37 5.27
CA ASN A 125 -3.18 -11.18 4.05
C ASN A 125 -1.97 -10.80 3.18
N GLU A 126 -1.79 -11.47 2.05
CA GLU A 126 -0.75 -11.10 1.07
C GLU A 126 -0.93 -9.65 0.60
N SER A 127 0.16 -8.88 0.63
CA SER A 127 0.25 -7.56 0.02
C SER A 127 1.13 -7.62 -1.23
N SER A 128 0.61 -7.12 -2.34
CA SER A 128 1.33 -7.03 -3.62
C SER A 128 1.70 -5.59 -3.93
N ILE A 129 2.96 -5.38 -4.32
CA ILE A 129 3.43 -4.13 -4.93
C ILE A 129 3.28 -4.29 -6.44
N ILE A 130 2.41 -3.50 -7.04
CA ILE A 130 1.98 -3.67 -8.43
C ILE A 130 2.42 -2.45 -9.24
N TRP A 131 2.91 -2.72 -10.44
CA TRP A 131 3.08 -1.72 -11.49
C TRP A 131 1.84 -1.70 -12.38
N GLU A 132 1.26 -0.52 -12.55
CA GLU A 132 0.13 -0.30 -13.45
C GLU A 132 0.19 1.11 -14.05
N ASN A 133 0.18 1.21 -15.38
CA ASN A 133 0.11 2.47 -16.12
C ASN A 133 1.14 3.53 -15.66
N GLY A 134 2.40 3.13 -15.45
CA GLY A 134 3.46 4.07 -15.03
C GLY A 134 3.48 4.38 -13.53
N LYS A 135 2.61 3.74 -12.74
CA LYS A 135 2.45 3.97 -11.31
C LYS A 135 2.72 2.69 -10.53
N ILE A 136 3.34 2.84 -9.36
CA ILE A 136 3.53 1.73 -8.42
C ILE A 136 2.60 1.93 -7.23
N THR A 137 1.78 0.94 -6.96
CA THR A 137 0.86 0.94 -5.81
C THR A 137 1.10 -0.30 -4.93
N GLN A 138 0.71 -0.19 -3.68
CA GLN A 138 0.71 -1.33 -2.76
C GLN A 138 -0.55 -1.30 -1.90
N ASP A 139 -1.42 -2.29 -2.09
CA ASP A 139 -2.57 -2.49 -1.23
C ASP A 139 -2.20 -3.37 -0.04
N MET A 140 -2.68 -2.99 1.15
CA MET A 140 -2.42 -3.71 2.39
C MET A 140 -3.67 -3.81 3.25
N ARG A 141 -3.93 -5.01 3.75
CA ARG A 141 -4.82 -5.25 4.89
C ARG A 141 -3.96 -5.39 6.13
N ILE A 142 -4.07 -4.43 7.04
CA ILE A 142 -3.25 -4.34 8.25
C ILE A 142 -4.05 -4.81 9.45
N LYS A 143 -3.56 -5.81 10.17
CA LYS A 143 -4.09 -6.24 11.46
C LYS A 143 -3.53 -5.35 12.57
N LEU A 144 -4.41 -4.74 13.36
CA LEU A 144 -4.01 -3.90 14.47
C LEU A 144 -3.51 -4.76 15.64
N LYS A 145 -2.45 -4.28 16.30
CA LYS A 145 -1.84 -4.85 17.50
C LYS A 145 -2.28 -4.06 18.74
N ASN A 146 -2.11 -4.66 19.91
CA ASN A 146 -2.49 -4.09 21.21
C ASN A 146 -3.99 -3.73 21.30
N VAL A 147 -4.82 -4.51 20.63
CA VAL A 147 -6.28 -4.37 20.58
C VAL A 147 -6.89 -5.75 20.31
N GLU A 148 -8.10 -5.97 20.81
CA GLU A 148 -8.84 -7.22 20.70
C GLU A 148 -9.31 -7.53 19.26
N CYS A 149 -9.57 -6.50 18.46
CA CYS A 149 -9.95 -6.63 17.07
C CYS A 149 -9.67 -5.34 16.29
N GLY A 150 -9.69 -5.45 14.96
CA GLY A 150 -9.57 -4.30 14.07
C GLY A 150 -8.53 -4.52 13.00
N GLU A 151 -8.92 -4.18 11.78
CA GLU A 151 -8.03 -4.15 10.63
C GLU A 151 -8.22 -2.85 9.85
N LEU A 152 -7.19 -2.42 9.13
CA LEU A 152 -7.25 -1.29 8.22
C LEU A 152 -6.98 -1.76 6.79
N LEU A 153 -7.75 -1.23 5.83
CA LEU A 153 -7.38 -1.24 4.43
C LEU A 153 -6.69 0.07 4.08
N ILE A 154 -5.47 -0.03 3.60
CA ILE A 154 -4.67 1.11 3.19
C ILE A 154 -4.00 0.81 1.84
N GLN A 155 -3.71 1.87 1.09
CA GLN A 155 -2.96 1.80 -0.14
C GLN A 155 -1.81 2.80 -0.12
N LEU A 156 -0.64 2.39 -0.59
CA LEU A 156 0.49 3.28 -0.83
C LEU A 156 0.59 3.68 -2.29
N ASP A 157 0.98 4.91 -2.51
CA ASP A 157 1.24 5.52 -3.82
C ASP A 157 2.42 6.51 -3.69
N TRP A 158 3.33 6.51 -4.66
CA TRP A 158 4.51 7.36 -4.68
C TRP A 158 4.46 8.38 -5.81
N ASN A 159 4.81 9.62 -5.49
CA ASN A 159 4.88 10.71 -6.46
C ASN A 159 6.19 11.48 -6.31
N GLU A 160 6.83 11.80 -7.43
CA GLU A 160 8.00 12.67 -7.49
C GLU A 160 7.65 13.94 -8.25
N THR A 161 8.22 15.08 -7.83
CA THR A 161 8.15 16.33 -8.58
C THR A 161 9.55 16.67 -9.10
N PRO A 162 9.71 17.51 -10.14
CA PRO A 162 11.02 17.86 -10.68
C PRO A 162 12.01 18.47 -9.66
N ASN A 163 11.49 18.98 -8.54
CA ASN A 163 12.30 19.57 -7.47
C ASN A 163 12.78 18.55 -6.41
N CYS A 164 12.28 17.32 -6.45
CA CYS A 164 12.68 16.24 -5.56
C CYS A 164 14.08 15.73 -5.94
N LYS A 165 14.88 15.34 -4.93
CA LYS A 165 16.14 14.62 -5.14
C LYS A 165 15.91 13.29 -5.87
N GLY A 166 14.74 12.69 -5.68
CA GLY A 166 14.40 11.38 -6.23
C GLY A 166 15.08 10.25 -5.47
N LEU A 167 14.56 9.04 -5.62
CA LEU A 167 15.27 7.82 -5.21
C LEU A 167 16.39 7.51 -6.22
N GLU A 168 17.65 7.45 -5.77
CA GLU A 168 18.78 7.02 -6.60
C GLU A 168 18.75 5.50 -6.81
N SER A 169 19.11 5.03 -8.01
CA SER A 169 19.35 3.61 -8.29
C SER A 169 20.79 3.26 -7.92
N GLU A 170 21.00 2.24 -7.08
CA GLU A 170 22.37 1.76 -6.83
C GLU A 170 22.89 1.07 -8.11
N GLY A 171 23.97 1.62 -8.66
CA GLY A 171 24.52 1.32 -10.00
C GLY A 171 24.97 -0.12 -10.25
N THR A 172 24.97 -0.99 -9.25
CA THR A 172 25.40 -2.40 -9.38
C THR A 172 24.21 -3.35 -9.64
N TYR A 173 22.99 -2.95 -9.30
CA TYR A 173 21.78 -3.80 -9.36
C TYR A 173 21.09 -3.77 -10.74
N ALA A 174 21.40 -2.78 -11.58
CA ALA A 174 20.77 -2.58 -12.89
C ALA A 174 21.11 -3.68 -13.91
N ARG A 175 22.30 -4.32 -13.83
CA ARG A 175 22.68 -5.42 -14.75
C ARG A 175 22.04 -6.76 -14.40
N PHE A 176 21.73 -7.01 -13.13
CA PHE A 176 21.11 -8.27 -12.69
C PHE A 176 19.57 -8.24 -12.81
N ASN A 177 18.96 -7.06 -12.74
CA ASN A 177 17.50 -6.90 -12.84
C ASN A 177 16.93 -7.22 -14.23
N HIS A 178 17.69 -7.01 -15.30
CA HIS A 178 17.23 -7.36 -16.66
C HIS A 178 16.95 -8.87 -16.79
N ILE A 179 17.68 -9.71 -16.04
CA ILE A 179 17.52 -11.17 -16.05
C ILE A 179 16.36 -11.61 -15.14
N TYR A 180 16.24 -11.04 -13.93
CA TYR A 180 15.16 -11.39 -12.99
C TYR A 180 13.76 -10.98 -13.49
N ILE A 181 13.65 -9.88 -14.23
CA ILE A 181 12.37 -9.45 -14.81
C ILE A 181 11.95 -10.38 -15.95
N TYR A 182 12.90 -10.87 -16.76
CA TYR A 182 12.61 -11.87 -17.79
C TYR A 182 11.92 -13.11 -17.20
N ILE A 183 12.33 -13.52 -15.99
CA ILE A 183 11.75 -14.66 -15.27
C ILE A 183 10.34 -14.33 -14.74
N CYS A 184 10.10 -13.13 -14.20
CA CYS A 184 8.76 -12.71 -13.74
C CYS A 184 7.75 -12.56 -14.88
N VAL A 185 8.17 -12.17 -16.08
CA VAL A 185 7.30 -12.07 -17.27
C VAL A 185 6.96 -13.46 -17.83
N GLN A 186 7.85 -14.45 -17.69
CA GLN A 186 7.66 -15.82 -18.20
C GLN A 186 6.80 -16.73 -17.29
N HIS A 187 6.49 -16.32 -16.06
CA HIS A 187 5.73 -17.13 -15.07
C HIS A 187 4.33 -16.58 -14.78
N ILE A 188 3.77 -15.74 -15.66
CA ILE A 188 2.34 -15.43 -15.62
C ILE A 188 1.60 -16.71 -16.09
N PRO A 189 0.82 -17.41 -15.25
CA PRO A 189 0.00 -18.50 -15.72
C PRO A 189 -1.00 -17.94 -16.73
N ASP A 190 -0.95 -18.48 -17.93
CA ASP A 190 -1.79 -18.13 -19.07
C ASP A 190 -3.25 -18.48 -18.72
N HIS A 191 -3.95 -17.55 -18.06
CA HIS A 191 -5.39 -17.68 -17.84
C HIS A 191 -6.10 -17.34 -19.17
N GLY A 192 -6.17 -18.36 -20.02
CA GLY A 192 -7.30 -18.64 -20.92
C GLY A 192 -7.74 -17.50 -21.82
N LEU A 193 -6.98 -17.23 -22.88
CA LEU A 193 -7.59 -16.71 -24.11
C LEU A 193 -8.40 -17.85 -24.76
N GLY A 194 -9.71 -17.85 -24.48
CA GLY A 194 -10.66 -18.68 -25.19
C GLY A 194 -10.55 -18.42 -26.70
N HIS A 195 -10.19 -19.45 -27.44
CA HIS A 195 -10.28 -19.44 -28.90
C HIS A 195 -11.72 -19.17 -29.33
N PRO A 196 -11.98 -18.19 -30.21
CA PRO A 196 -13.29 -18.10 -30.84
C PRO A 196 -13.47 -19.32 -31.75
N ALA A 197 -14.57 -20.06 -31.51
CA ALA A 197 -15.00 -21.17 -32.33
C ALA A 197 -15.13 -20.73 -33.80
N ARG A 198 -14.52 -21.51 -34.72
CA ARG A 198 -14.75 -21.37 -36.16
C ARG A 198 -16.23 -21.68 -36.45
N PRO A 199 -16.92 -20.88 -37.28
CA PRO A 199 -18.22 -21.29 -37.80
C PRO A 199 -18.02 -22.44 -38.80
N GLU A 200 -18.72 -23.55 -38.57
CA GLU A 200 -18.85 -24.64 -39.53
C GLU A 200 -19.58 -24.14 -40.78
N GLY A 201 -18.88 -24.16 -41.91
CA GLY A 201 -19.45 -23.93 -43.22
C GLY A 201 -20.24 -25.16 -43.69
N SER A 202 -21.44 -24.88 -44.19
CA SER A 202 -22.44 -25.80 -44.74
C SER A 202 -21.93 -26.57 -45.97
N PRO A 203 -22.56 -27.72 -46.33
CA PRO A 203 -22.15 -28.50 -47.48
C PRO A 203 -22.78 -27.94 -48.77
N GLU A 204 -21.97 -27.75 -49.80
CA GLU A 204 -22.46 -27.60 -51.18
C GLU A 204 -21.99 -28.79 -52.02
N ILE A 205 -22.99 -29.61 -52.38
CA ILE A 205 -23.26 -30.36 -53.63
C ILE A 205 -22.08 -31.05 -54.33
#